data_AF-A0A2T0U0G0-F1
#
_entry.id   AF-A0A2T0U0G0-F1
#
_cell.length_a   1.000
_cell.length_b   1.000
_cell.length_c   1.000
_cell.angle_alpha   90.00
_cell.angle_beta   90.00
_cell.angle_gamma   90.00
#
_symmetry.space_group_name_H-M   'P 1'
#
loop_
_entity.id
_entity.type
_entity.pdbx_description
1 polymer ?
#
loop_
_entity_poly.entity_id
_entity_poly.type
_entity_poly.pdbx_seq_one_letter_code
_entity_poly.pdbx_strand_id
1 'polypeptide(L)'
;MSQRFIVTKEHRRFTEFADAVRRGHTIGLCFGPAGVGKTLSARRYANWEKAHDLLTYWGPRRQRRQDLRRAGQEPHCALHPQRAHHTTGTEGGT
;
A
#
# COMPACT_ATOMS: atom_id res chain seq x y z
N MET A 1 -7.83 -27.14 0.54
CA MET A 1 -9.21 -26.78 0.94
C MET A 1 -9.48 -25.34 0.52
N SER A 2 -10.19 -25.11 -0.59
CA SER A 2 -10.60 -23.75 -0.97
C SER A 2 -11.72 -23.31 -0.04
N GLN A 3 -11.42 -22.46 0.94
CA GLN A 3 -12.44 -21.92 1.84
C GLN A 3 -13.42 -21.07 1.04
N ARG A 4 -14.72 -21.36 1.15
CA ARG A 4 -15.78 -20.64 0.45
C ARG A 4 -15.82 -19.19 0.95
N PHE A 5 -15.51 -18.24 0.08
CA PHE A 5 -15.55 -16.82 0.41
C PHE A 5 -17.00 -16.30 0.40
N ILE A 6 -17.41 -15.63 1.48
CA ILE A 6 -18.73 -15.01 1.59
C ILE A 6 -18.60 -13.52 1.28
N VAL A 7 -19.32 -13.06 0.26
CA VAL A 7 -19.35 -11.65 -0.13
C VAL A 7 -20.26 -10.88 0.82
N THR A 8 -19.67 -10.11 1.73
CA THR A 8 -20.40 -9.23 2.66
C THR A 8 -20.54 -7.81 2.11
N LYS A 9 -21.33 -6.95 2.79
CA LYS A 9 -21.46 -5.53 2.44
C LYS A 9 -20.14 -4.78 2.67
N GLU A 10 -19.42 -5.14 3.72
CA GLU A 10 -18.11 -4.58 4.06
C GLU A 10 -17.09 -4.90 2.97
N HIS A 11 -17.13 -6.12 2.42
CA HIS A 11 -16.29 -6.49 1.29
C HIS A 11 -16.60 -5.63 0.05
N ARG A 12 -17.88 -5.41 -0.27
CA ARG A 12 -18.27 -4.55 -1.41
C ARG A 12 -17.78 -3.11 -1.24
N ARG A 13 -17.93 -2.53 -0.05
CA ARG A 13 -17.39 -1.21 0.28
C ARG A 13 -15.87 -1.15 0.12
N PHE A 14 -15.16 -2.21 0.53
CA PHE A 14 -13.72 -2.34 0.32
C PHE A 14 -13.36 -2.34 -1.17
N THR A 15 -14.10 -3.09 -2.00
CA THR A 15 -13.89 -3.13 -3.45
C THR A 15 -14.09 -1.75 -4.09
N GLU A 16 -15.18 -1.06 -3.76
CA GLU A 16 -15.46 0.29 -4.27
C GLU A 16 -14.34 1.27 -3.94
N PHE A 17 -13.86 1.24 -2.69
CA PHE A 17 -12.72 2.02 -2.24
C PHE A 17 -11.44 1.67 -3.02
N ALA A 18 -11.10 0.38 -3.11
CA ALA A 18 -9.88 -0.07 -3.78
C ALA A 18 -9.90 0.27 -5.28
N ASP A 19 -11.05 0.22 -5.92
CA ASP A 19 -11.23 0.62 -7.31
C ASP A 19 -11.07 2.15 -7.50
N ALA A 20 -11.58 2.95 -6.56
CA ALA A 20 -11.37 4.40 -6.59
C ALA A 20 -9.88 4.77 -6.44
N VAL A 21 -9.19 4.13 -5.48
CA VAL A 21 -7.74 4.30 -5.26
C VAL A 21 -6.96 3.88 -6.51
N ARG A 22 -7.32 2.75 -7.13
CA ARG A 22 -6.69 2.26 -8.37
C ARG A 22 -6.86 3.22 -9.54
N ARG A 23 -8.06 3.79 -9.72
CA ARG A 23 -8.33 4.80 -10.77
C ARG A 23 -7.61 6.11 -10.50
N GLY A 24 -7.50 6.51 -9.24
CA GLY A 24 -6.86 7.76 -8.83
C GLY A 24 -5.33 7.69 -8.74
N HIS A 25 -4.72 6.52 -8.89
CA HIS A 25 -3.29 6.30 -8.65
C HIS A 25 -2.82 6.81 -7.28
N THR A 26 -3.66 6.70 -6.25
CA THR A 26 -3.38 7.15 -4.89
C THR A 26 -3.06 5.97 -3.96
N ILE A 27 -2.68 6.27 -2.71
CA ILE A 27 -2.54 5.26 -1.65
C ILE A 27 -3.73 5.41 -0.71
N GLY A 28 -4.49 4.32 -0.55
CA GLY A 28 -5.63 4.26 0.36
C GLY A 28 -5.29 3.54 1.67
N LEU A 29 -5.66 4.12 2.81
CA LEU A 29 -5.52 3.50 4.12
C LEU A 29 -6.88 3.07 4.67
N CYS A 30 -7.00 1.80 5.05
CA CYS A 30 -8.21 1.25 5.68
C CYS A 30 -7.92 0.94 7.16
N PHE A 31 -8.71 1.49 8.08
CA PHE A 31 -8.60 1.23 9.52
C PHE A 31 -9.92 0.68 10.10
N GLY A 32 -9.88 0.21 11.35
CA GLY A 32 -11.03 -0.30 12.09
C GLY A 32 -10.72 -1.57 12.89
N PRO A 33 -11.69 -2.10 13.64
CA PRO A 33 -11.47 -3.15 14.63
C PRO A 33 -10.92 -4.45 14.02
N ALA A 34 -10.22 -5.23 14.84
CA ALA A 34 -9.71 -6.54 14.46
C ALA A 34 -10.85 -7.50 14.07
N GLY A 35 -10.58 -8.42 13.15
CA GLY A 35 -11.56 -9.45 12.75
C GLY A 35 -12.58 -9.05 11.70
N VAL A 36 -12.71 -7.76 11.32
CA VAL A 36 -13.68 -7.31 10.29
C VAL A 36 -13.36 -7.73 8.84
N GLY A 37 -12.28 -8.49 8.62
CA GLY A 37 -11.97 -9.05 7.32
C GLY A 37 -11.24 -8.12 6.34
N LYS A 38 -10.50 -7.10 6.80
CA LYS A 38 -9.68 -6.20 5.94
C LYS A 38 -8.66 -7.00 5.12
N THR A 39 -7.87 -7.83 5.78
CA THR A 39 -6.83 -8.65 5.15
C THR A 39 -7.44 -9.65 4.16
N LEU A 40 -8.54 -10.31 4.53
CA LEU A 40 -9.21 -11.27 3.65
C LEU A 40 -9.81 -10.59 2.41
N SER A 41 -10.43 -9.43 2.58
CA SER A 41 -10.97 -8.63 1.48
C SER A 41 -9.88 -8.17 0.52
N ALA A 42 -8.76 -7.67 1.06
CA ALA A 42 -7.60 -7.27 0.27
C ALA A 42 -7.00 -8.46 -0.52
N ARG A 43 -6.81 -9.61 0.15
CA ARG A 43 -6.29 -10.84 -0.46
C ARG A 43 -7.18 -11.31 -1.62
N ARG A 44 -8.50 -11.23 -1.44
CA ARG A 44 -9.48 -11.62 -2.47
C ARG A 44 -9.52 -10.62 -3.63
N TYR A 45 -9.56 -9.33 -3.34
CA TYR A 45 -9.58 -8.27 -4.35
C TYR A 45 -8.32 -8.29 -5.22
N ALA A 46 -7.14 -8.42 -4.61
CA ALA A 46 -5.88 -8.49 -5.33
C ALA A 46 -5.65 -9.84 -6.03
N ASN A 47 -6.58 -10.80 -5.88
CA ASN A 47 -6.41 -12.18 -6.32
C ASN A 47 -5.02 -12.74 -5.90
N TRP A 48 -4.66 -12.46 -4.64
CA TRP A 48 -3.31 -12.61 -4.10
C TRP A 48 -2.76 -14.02 -4.26
N GLU A 49 -3.58 -15.07 -4.16
CA GLU A 49 -3.09 -16.46 -4.35
C GLU A 49 -2.44 -16.68 -5.71
N LYS A 50 -2.90 -15.98 -6.76
CA LYS A 50 -2.27 -16.07 -8.09
C LYS A 50 -1.14 -15.05 -8.26
N ALA A 51 -1.26 -13.90 -7.60
CA ALA A 51 -0.29 -12.82 -7.72
C ALA A 51 0.97 -13.05 -6.86
N HIS A 52 0.83 -13.77 -5.75
CA HIS A 52 1.89 -13.97 -4.76
C HIS A 52 3.14 -14.58 -5.39
N ASP A 53 3.00 -15.73 -6.05
CA ASP A 53 4.14 -16.42 -6.65
C ASP A 53 4.82 -15.56 -7.71
N LEU A 54 4.03 -14.85 -8.52
CA LEU A 54 4.56 -13.91 -9.49
C LEU A 54 5.36 -12.81 -8.79
N LEU A 55 4.80 -12.14 -7.78
CA LEU A 55 5.46 -11.03 -7.10
C LEU A 55 6.66 -11.45 -6.25
N THR A 56 6.63 -12.63 -5.66
CA THR A 56 7.68 -13.16 -4.77
C THR A 56 8.83 -13.77 -5.55
N TYR A 57 8.56 -14.34 -6.74
CA TYR A 57 9.60 -14.81 -7.66
C TYR A 57 10.06 -13.73 -8.65
N TRP A 58 9.66 -12.46 -8.49
CA TRP A 58 10.27 -11.38 -9.28
C TRP A 58 11.79 -11.44 -9.13
N GLY A 59 12.46 -11.92 -10.18
CA GLY A 59 13.91 -12.12 -10.25
C GLY A 59 14.68 -10.83 -9.97
N PRO A 60 16.03 -10.89 -9.91
CA PRO A 60 16.86 -9.76 -9.49
C PRO A 60 16.42 -8.49 -10.19
N ARG A 61 15.90 -7.51 -9.43
CA ARG A 61 15.54 -6.18 -9.95
C ARG A 61 16.78 -5.69 -10.67
N ARG A 62 16.77 -5.66 -12.02
CA ARG A 62 17.93 -5.20 -12.80
C ARG A 62 18.43 -3.93 -12.14
N GLN A 63 19.68 -3.99 -11.69
CA GLN A 63 20.39 -3.07 -10.82
C GLN A 63 20.66 -1.71 -11.48
N ARG A 64 19.70 -1.18 -12.26
CA ARG A 64 19.79 0.18 -12.81
C ARG A 64 20.08 1.21 -11.70
N ARG A 65 19.63 0.93 -10.45
CA ARG A 65 19.94 1.75 -9.27
C ARG A 65 21.32 1.55 -8.66
N GLN A 66 21.94 0.37 -8.75
CA GLN A 66 23.30 0.16 -8.23
C GLN A 66 24.36 0.61 -9.23
N ASP A 67 24.09 0.44 -10.52
CA ASP A 67 24.95 0.94 -11.59
C ASP A 67 25.00 2.48 -11.59
N LEU A 68 23.87 3.16 -11.30
CA LEU A 68 23.85 4.63 -11.13
C LEU A 68 24.73 5.12 -9.97
N ARG A 69 24.74 4.40 -8.83
CA ARG A 69 25.61 4.74 -7.70
C ARG A 69 27.09 4.49 -8.00
N ARG A 70 27.41 3.42 -8.74
CA ARG A 70 28.79 3.13 -9.19
C ARG A 70 29.26 4.08 -10.30
N ALA A 71 28.36 4.58 -11.13
CA ALA A 71 28.66 5.48 -12.24
C ALA A 71 28.70 6.98 -11.86
N GLY A 72 28.60 7.32 -10.56
CA GLY A 72 28.71 8.71 -10.10
C GLY A 72 27.60 9.65 -10.62
N GLN A 73 26.48 9.11 -11.10
CA GLN A 73 25.37 9.89 -11.61
C GLN A 73 24.23 9.87 -10.60
N GLU A 74 24.32 10.78 -9.62
CA GLU A 74 23.25 11.03 -8.66
C GLU A 74 21.96 11.40 -9.42
N PRO A 75 20.85 10.66 -9.27
CA PRO A 75 19.58 11.09 -9.82
C PRO A 75 19.17 12.37 -9.08
N HIS A 76 19.04 13.45 -9.84
CA HIS A 76 18.63 14.81 -9.45
C HIS A 76 17.17 14.86 -8.95
N CYS A 77 16.84 14.05 -7.94
CA CYS A 77 15.54 13.99 -7.28
C CYS A 77 15.67 13.90 -5.76
N ALA A 78 16.88 13.94 -5.19
CA ALA A 78 17.05 14.02 -3.75
C ALA A 78 17.00 15.48 -3.29
N LEU A 79 16.11 15.74 -2.33
CA LEU A 79 16.02 16.94 -1.47
C LEU A 79 15.16 18.10 -2.00
N HIS A 80 13.84 17.93 -1.90
CA HIS A 80 13.05 19.01 -1.28
C HIS A 80 12.92 18.67 0.21
N PRO A 81 13.46 19.49 1.14
CA PRO A 81 13.27 19.26 2.56
C PRO A 81 11.82 19.63 2.90
N GLN A 82 10.97 18.63 3.14
CA GLN A 82 9.70 18.89 3.81
C GLN A 82 10.02 19.23 5.27
N ARG A 83 9.91 20.53 5.59
CA ARG A 83 9.84 21.02 6.97
C ARG A 83 8.71 20.30 7.68
N ALA A 84 9.08 19.41 8.61
CA ALA A 84 8.18 18.88 9.62
C ALA A 84 7.81 20.02 10.57
N HIS A 85 6.65 20.64 10.37
CA HIS A 85 6.02 21.44 11.41
C HIS A 85 5.32 20.46 12.37
N HIS A 86 6.03 20.11 13.42
CA HIS A 86 5.49 19.45 14.60
C HIS A 86 4.55 20.43 15.29
N THR A 87 3.23 20.26 15.14
CA THR A 87 2.26 20.91 16.03
C THR A 87 2.08 20.00 17.23
N THR A 88 2.87 20.22 18.27
CA THR A 88 2.54 19.75 19.62
C THR A 88 1.27 20.49 20.04
N GLY A 89 0.14 19.79 20.03
CA GLY A 89 -1.08 20.25 20.68
C GLY A 89 -0.83 20.28 22.18
N THR A 90 -0.76 21.48 22.74
CA THR A 90 -0.81 21.71 24.18
C THR A 90 -2.25 21.52 24.64
N GLU A 91 -2.38 20.85 25.77
CA GLU A 91 -3.59 20.46 26.46
C GLU A 91 -4.38 21.67 26.99
N GLY A 92 -5.63 21.44 27.40
CA GLY A 92 -6.57 22.44 27.94
C GLY A 92 -6.00 23.26 29.09
N GLY A 93 -6.52 24.45 29.39
CA GLY A 93 -7.90 24.65 29.79
C GLY A 93 -7.90 24.98 31.28
N THR A 94 -7.93 26.27 31.60
CA THR A 94 -8.70 26.87 32.70
C THR A 94 -8.81 28.37 32.43
#